data_AF-A0A6B1EWP4-F1
#
_entry.id   AF-A0A6B1EWP4-F1
#
_cell.length_a   1.000
_cell.length_b   1.000
_cell.length_c   1.000
_cell.angle_alpha   90.00
_cell.angle_beta   90.00
_cell.angle_gamma   90.00
#
_symmetry.space_group_name_H-M   'P 1'
#
loop_
_entity.id
_entity.type
_entity.pdbx_description
1 polymer ?
#
loop_
_entity_poly.entity_id
_entity_poly.type
_entity_poly.pdbx_seq_one_letter_code
_entity_poly.pdbx_strand_id
1 'polypeptide(L)' 'MLALSPTWSPFGDELVYSQGTGDGTQIFKINLMTHDVTQLTHDGSNYAGDWFDPSALSVSPQPRLLTTTWGEIKTE' A
#
# COMPACT_ATOMS: atom_id res chain seq x y z
N MET A 1 -24.23 0.33 2.35
CA MET A 1 -22.86 -0.14 2.08
C MET A 1 -21.94 0.67 2.97
N LEU A 2 -21.37 0.08 4.02
CA LEU A 2 -20.46 0.80 4.92
C LEU A 2 -19.04 0.52 4.42
N ALA A 3 -18.37 1.52 3.84
CA ALA A 3 -16.94 1.46 3.60
C ALA A 3 -16.25 1.63 4.96
N LEU A 4 -15.51 0.61 5.39
CA LEU A 4 -14.73 0.68 6.62
C LEU A 4 -13.28 1.02 6.21
N SER A 5 -12.79 2.16 6.68
CA SER A 5 -11.40 2.60 6.53
C SER A 5 -10.93 2.87 5.09
N PRO A 6 -11.37 3.96 4.44
CA PRO A 6 -10.77 4.40 3.19
C PRO A 6 -9.36 4.96 3.41
N THR A 7 -8.44 4.63 2.50
CA THR A 7 -7.08 5.17 2.47
C THR A 7 -6.82 5.81 1.11
N TRP A 8 -6.24 7.01 1.12
CA TRP A 8 -5.89 7.78 -0.07
C TRP A 8 -4.61 7.27 -0.73
N SER A 9 -4.60 7.23 -2.06
CA SER A 9 -3.35 7.08 -2.81
C SER A 9 -2.42 8.27 -2.50
N PRO A 10 -1.10 8.10 -2.58
CA PRO A 10 -0.14 9.19 -2.36
C PRO A 10 -0.34 10.36 -3.32
N PHE A 11 -0.87 10.08 -4.51
CA PHE A 11 -1.16 11.07 -5.54
C PHE A 11 -2.55 11.72 -5.40
N GLY A 12 -3.39 11.23 -4.48
CA GLY A 12 -4.71 11.80 -4.17
C GLY A 12 -5.79 11.55 -5.21
N ASP A 13 -5.56 10.67 -6.17
CA ASP A 13 -6.45 10.37 -7.30
C ASP A 13 -7.23 9.05 -7.14
N GLU A 14 -6.83 8.20 -6.19
CA GLU A 14 -7.45 6.91 -5.93
C GLU A 14 -7.72 6.70 -4.42
N LEU A 15 -8.75 5.90 -4.12
CA LEU A 15 -9.05 5.41 -2.77
C LEU A 15 -9.00 3.89 -2.75
N VAL A 16 -8.39 3.33 -1.71
CA VAL A 16 -8.58 1.92 -1.35
C VAL A 16 -9.56 1.84 -0.19
N TYR A 17 -10.53 0.94 -0.25
CA TYR A 17 -11.55 0.78 0.78
C TYR A 17 -11.97 -0.68 0.91
N SER A 18 -12.49 -1.04 2.09
CA SER A 18 -13.08 -2.36 2.31
C SER A 18 -14.59 -2.34 2.08
N GLN A 19 -15.12 -3.39 1.47
CA GLN A 19 -16.54 -3.54 1.13
C GLN A 19 -17.00 -4.98 1.37
N GLY A 20 -18.16 -5.14 2.01
CA GLY A 20 -18.80 -6.45 2.17
C GLY A 20 -19.29 -7.01 0.83
N THR A 21 -18.96 -8.26 0.55
CA THR A 21 -19.39 -9.04 -0.62
C THR A 21 -20.06 -10.35 -0.15
N GLY A 22 -20.60 -11.14 -1.07
CA GLY A 22 -21.18 -12.46 -0.75
C GLY A 22 -20.19 -13.43 -0.11
N ASP A 23 -18.90 -13.28 -0.44
CA ASP A 23 -17.82 -14.19 -0.02
C ASP A 23 -17.02 -13.65 1.18
N GLY A 24 -17.48 -12.56 1.81
CA GLY A 24 -16.79 -11.87 2.90
C GLY A 24 -16.43 -10.42 2.57
N THR A 25 -15.65 -9.77 3.43
CA THR A 25 -15.18 -8.40 3.16
C THR A 25 -13.99 -8.45 2.21
N GLN A 26 -14.01 -7.61 1.17
CA GLN A 26 -12.92 -7.52 0.19
C GLN A 26 -12.40 -6.09 0.08
N ILE A 27 -11.17 -5.97 -0.42
CA ILE A 27 -10.53 -4.68 -0.70
C ILE A 27 -10.79 -4.29 -2.15
N PHE A 28 -11.24 -3.05 -2.33
CA PHE A 28 -11.48 -2.43 -3.61
C PHE A 28 -10.64 -1.16 -3.73
N LYS A 29 -10.39 -0.77 -4.98
CA LYS A 29 -9.81 0.50 -5.37
C LYS A 29 -10.79 1.24 -6.26
N ILE A 30 -10.92 2.55 -6.07
CA ILE A 30 -11.67 3.43 -6.96
C ILE A 30 -10.78 4.58 -7.44
N ASN A 31 -10.80 4.86 -8.74
CA ASN A 31 -10.26 6.09 -9.31
C ASN A 31 -11.31 7.20 -9.19
N LEU A 32 -10.96 8.33 -8.60
CA LEU A 32 -11.91 9.41 -8.32
C LEU A 32 -12.25 10.27 -9.54
N MET A 33 -11.41 10.24 -10.58
CA MET A 33 -11.62 11.00 -11.80
C MET A 33 -12.50 10.23 -12.79
N THR A 34 -12.24 8.93 -12.96
CA THR A 34 -12.97 8.09 -13.91
C THR A 34 -14.13 7.32 -13.28
N HIS A 35 -14.15 7.22 -11.94
CA HIS A 35 -15.07 6.40 -11.16
C HIS A 35 -14.89 4.89 -11.41
N ASP A 36 -13.78 4.47 -12.02
CA ASP A 36 -13.49 3.07 -12.25
C ASP A 36 -13.19 2.36 -10.93
N VAL A 37 -13.84 1.22 -10.71
CA VAL A 37 -13.68 0.38 -9.53
C VAL A 37 -12.97 -0.91 -9.91
N THR A 38 -11.95 -1.29 -9.14
CA THR A 38 -11.20 -2.54 -9.29
C THR A 38 -11.20 -3.31 -7.97
N GLN A 39 -11.52 -4.60 -8.00
CA GLN A 39 -11.37 -5.49 -6.85
C GLN A 39 -9.93 -5.98 -6.74
N LEU A 40 -9.33 -5.86 -5.55
CA LEU A 40 -7.93 -6.22 -5.33
C LEU A 40 -7.76 -7.60 -4.67
N THR A 41 -8.74 -8.05 -3.89
CA THR A 41 -8.71 -9.33 -3.18
C THR A 41 -9.95 -10.16 -3.52
N HIS A 42 -9.78 -11.48 -3.62
CA HIS A 42 -10.83 -12.37 -4.14
C HIS A 42 -11.14 -13.57 -3.21
N ASP A 43 -10.32 -13.78 -2.18
CA ASP A 43 -10.41 -14.94 -1.30
C ASP A 43 -10.42 -14.52 0.18
N GLY A 44 -11.15 -15.26 1.01
CA GLY A 44 -11.23 -15.01 2.46
C GLY A 44 -11.90 -13.69 2.82
N SER A 45 -11.55 -13.10 3.96
CA SER A 45 -12.04 -11.77 4.37
C SER A 45 -10.87 -10.84 4.68
N ASN A 46 -10.82 -9.73 3.94
CA ASN A 46 -9.73 -8.77 3.92
C ASN A 46 -10.24 -7.39 4.38
N TYR A 47 -9.48 -6.75 5.26
CA TYR A 47 -9.85 -5.48 5.92
C TYR A 47 -8.68 -4.51 5.92
N ALA A 48 -8.97 -3.22 6.09
CA ALA A 48 -7.97 -2.17 6.37
C ALA A 48 -6.79 -2.11 5.37
N GLY A 49 -7.09 -1.90 4.08
CA GLY A 49 -6.06 -1.67 3.07
C GLY A 49 -5.32 -0.36 3.29
N ASP A 50 -4.03 -0.34 2.92
CA ASP A 50 -3.16 0.83 3.00
C ASP A 50 -2.44 1.07 1.66
N TRP A 51 -1.90 2.27 1.48
CA TRP A 51 -1.17 2.66 0.29
C TRP A 51 0.32 2.76 0.57
N PHE A 52 1.10 2.23 -0.36
CA PHE A 52 2.54 2.47 -0.38
C PHE A 52 2.83 3.75 -1.16
N ASP A 53 3.52 4.70 -0.52
CA ASP A 53 4.12 5.84 -1.20
C ASP A 53 5.53 5.47 -1.70
N PRO A 54 5.74 5.30 -3.02
CA PRO A 54 7.05 4.95 -3.56
C PRO A 54 8.10 6.05 -3.33
N SER A 55 7.69 7.29 -3.08
CA SER A 55 8.60 8.38 -2.72
C SER A 55 9.01 8.35 -1.24
N ALA A 56 8.23 7.70 -0.38
CA ALA A 56 8.47 7.63 1.06
C ALA A 56 9.66 6.73 1.44
N LEU A 57 10.19 5.92 0.51
CA LEU A 57 11.37 5.09 0.74
C LEU A 57 12.38 5.21 -0.40
N SER A 58 13.20 6.27 -0.38
CA SER A 58 14.54 6.18 -0.99
C SER A 58 15.43 5.28 -0.11
N VAL A 59 15.17 3.96 -0.09
CA VAL A 59 16.16 2.98 0.40
C VAL A 59 17.20 2.63 -0.66
N SER A 60 17.25 3.37 -1.77
CA SER A 60 18.44 3.35 -2.63
C SER A 60 19.65 3.60 -1.74
N PRO A 61 20.62 2.68 -1.66
CA PRO A 61 21.83 2.88 -0.90
C PRO A 61 22.43 4.19 -1.39
N GLN A 62 22.41 5.24 -0.56
CA GLN A 62 23.11 6.46 -0.88
C GLN A 62 24.56 6.18 -0.51
N PRO A 63 25.49 6.04 -1.48
CA PRO A 63 26.87 5.66 -1.16
C PRO A 63 27.55 6.65 -0.22
N ARG A 64 27.07 7.91 -0.20
CA ARG A 64 27.51 8.97 0.71
C ARG A 64 26.95 8.89 2.13
N LEU A 65 25.90 8.12 2.37
CA LEU A 65 25.31 7.90 3.70
C LEU A 65 25.79 6.58 4.35
N LEU A 66 26.69 5.85 3.69
CA LEU A 66 27.37 4.70 4.29
C LEU A 66 28.34 5.20 5.36
N THR A 67 27.87 5.40 6.58
CA THR A 67 28.71 5.76 7.73
C THR A 67 29.42 4.55 8.33
N THR A 68 29.04 3.32 7.95
CA THR A 68 29.65 2.08 8.42
C THR A 68 29.47 0.95 7.41
N THR A 69 30.57 0.45 6.85
CA THR A 69 30.58 -0.74 5.98
C THR A 69 30.60 -1.98 6.86
N TRP A 70 29.44 -2.62 7.07
CA TRP A 70 29.30 -3.82 7.90
C TRP A 70 30.19 -5.00 7.48
N GLY A 71 30.71 -5.01 6.25
CA GLY A 71 31.65 -6.01 5.75
C GLY A 71 33.05 -5.92 6.37
N GLU A 72 33.47 -4.74 6.86
CA GLU A 72 34.78 -4.56 7.52
C GLU A 72 34.76 -4.96 9.00
N ILE A 73 33.57 -5.02 9.62
CA ILE A 73 33.43 -5.31 11.06
C ILE A 73 33.48 -6.81 11.36
N LYS A 74 33.21 -7.67 10.37
CA LYS A 74 33.10 -9.13 10.56
C LYS A 74 34.36 -9.90 10.13
N THR A 75 35.54 -9.33 10.33
CA THR A 75 36.79 -10.09 10.29
C THR A 75 37.26 -10.34 11.72
N GLU A 76 36.62 -11.30 12.39
CA GLU A 76 37.15 -12.03 13.56
C GLU A 76 36.73 -13.49 13.49
#